data_AF-A0AAD4Z5P0-F1
#
_entry.id   AF-A0AAD4Z5P0-F1
#
_cell.length_a   1.000
_cell.length_b   1.000
_cell.length_c   1.000
_cell.angle_alpha   90.00
_cell.angle_beta   90.00
_cell.angle_gamma   90.00
#
_symmetry.space_group_name_H-M   'P 1'
#
loop_
_entity.id
_entity.type
_entity.pdbx_description
1 polymer ?
#
loop_
_entity_poly.entity_id
_entity_poly.type
_entity_poly.pdbx_seq_one_letter_code
_entity_poly.pdbx_strand_id
1 'polypeptide(L)' 'MANMVNLVGLVDPAQVSAQSELLSQRSRHLANHLKKADGDQILLVPYNLGCHWVLIIVRPKKETAFYDRYNQGSHPRI' A
#
# COMPACT_ATOMS: atom_id res chain seq x y z
N MET A 1 1.07 -9.23 25.65
CA MET A 1 -0.03 -9.55 24.72
C MET A 1 0.16 -8.68 23.49
N ALA A 2 0.44 -9.27 22.32
CA ALA A 2 0.55 -8.49 21.09
C ALA A 2 -0.86 -8.06 20.65
N ASN A 3 -1.12 -6.75 20.64
CA ASN A 3 -2.38 -6.22 20.14
C ASN A 3 -2.38 -6.30 18.60
N MET A 4 -2.86 -7.41 18.04
CA MET A 4 -2.94 -7.64 16.58
C MET A 4 -3.69 -6.53 15.84
N VAL A 5 -4.57 -5.80 16.53
CA VAL A 5 -5.41 -4.74 15.98
C VAL A 5 -4.59 -3.57 15.42
N ASN A 6 -3.31 -3.43 15.80
CA ASN A 6 -2.45 -2.31 15.38
C ASN A 6 -1.24 -2.70 14.51
N LEU A 7 -1.15 -3.96 14.07
CA LEU A 7 -0.02 -4.43 13.27
C LEU A 7 -0.09 -3.99 11.80
N VAL A 8 -1.28 -3.67 11.30
CA VAL A 8 -1.52 -3.35 9.89
C VAL A 8 -2.23 -2.00 9.79
N GLY A 9 -1.74 -1.13 8.90
CA GLY A 9 -2.42 0.09 8.50
C GLY A 9 -2.87 -0.01 7.06
N LEU A 10 -4.15 0.26 6.80
CA LEU A 10 -4.69 0.28 5.44
C LEU A 10 -4.70 1.71 4.92
N VAL A 11 -4.22 1.91 3.70
CA VAL A 11 -4.30 3.19 3.00
C VAL A 11 -5.47 3.15 2.02
N ASP A 12 -6.28 4.21 2.02
CA ASP A 12 -7.40 4.34 1.09
C ASP A 12 -6.87 4.47 -0.36
N PRO A 13 -7.18 3.53 -1.26
CA PRO A 13 -6.75 3.59 -2.65
C PRO A 13 -7.27 4.83 -3.39
N ALA A 14 -8.40 5.40 -2.97
CA ALA A 14 -8.97 6.61 -3.55
C ALA A 14 -8.12 7.86 -3.26
N GLN A 15 -7.11 7.78 -2.39
CA GLN A 15 -6.19 8.87 -2.03
C GLN A 15 -4.79 8.71 -2.63
N VAL A 16 -4.45 7.51 -3.12
CA VAL A 16 -3.09 7.18 -3.56
C VAL A 16 -2.99 6.65 -4.98
N SER A 17 -4.10 6.20 -5.58
CA SER A 17 -4.09 5.58 -6.92
C SER A 17 -3.74 6.57 -8.05
N ALA A 18 -3.42 6.05 -9.23
CA ALA A 18 -3.02 6.83 -10.40
C ALA A 18 -4.04 7.90 -10.81
N GLN A 19 -5.33 7.62 -10.61
CA GLN A 19 -6.46 8.46 -11.03
C GLN A 19 -7.11 9.27 -9.89
N SER A 20 -6.55 9.21 -8.67
CA SER A 20 -7.14 9.83 -7.48
C SER A 20 -7.07 11.37 -7.52
N GLU A 21 -5.85 11.92 -7.50
CA GLU A 21 -5.60 13.36 -7.35
C GLU A 21 -4.25 13.75 -8.01
N LEU A 22 -3.84 15.03 -7.90
CA LEU A 22 -2.52 15.47 -8.35
C LEU A 22 -1.42 14.65 -7.68
N LEU A 23 -0.29 14.47 -8.36
CA LEU A 23 0.86 13.71 -7.82
C LEU A 23 1.27 14.18 -6.42
N SER A 24 1.34 15.51 -6.23
CA SER A 24 1.75 16.13 -4.97
C SER A 24 0.77 15.88 -3.81
N GLN A 25 -0.52 15.73 -4.09
CA GLN A 25 -1.52 15.38 -3.08
C GLN A 25 -1.38 13.91 -2.69
N ARG A 26 -1.33 12.99 -3.67
CA ARG A 26 -1.13 11.56 -3.43
C ARG A 26 0.13 11.27 -2.62
N SER A 27 1.26 11.89 -2.98
CA SER A 27 2.51 11.77 -2.23
C SER A 27 2.37 12.26 -0.79
N ARG A 28 1.62 13.35 -0.57
CA ARG A 28 1.38 13.89 0.78
C ARG A 28 0.48 13.00 1.62
N HIS A 29 -0.58 12.45 1.04
CA HIS A 29 -1.45 11.47 1.70
C HIS A 29 -0.64 10.25 2.14
N LEU A 30 0.15 9.67 1.25
CA LEU A 30 1.03 8.55 1.59
C LEU A 30 2.07 8.93 2.66
N ALA A 31 2.72 10.08 2.55
CA ALA A 31 3.68 10.56 3.55
C ALA A 31 3.04 10.76 4.93
N ASN A 32 1.79 11.22 4.99
CA ASN A 32 1.06 11.36 6.25
C ASN A 32 0.76 10.00 6.88
N HIS A 33 0.43 8.98 6.09
CA HIS A 33 0.27 7.61 6.59
C HIS A 33 1.59 7.05 7.12
N LEU A 34 2.69 7.25 6.39
CA LEU A 34 4.02 6.79 6.82
C LEU A 34 4.46 7.45 8.13
N LYS A 35 4.20 8.74 8.31
CA LYS A 35 4.52 9.47 9.56
C LYS A 35 3.67 9.06 10.75
N LYS A 36 2.43 8.61 10.50
CA LYS A 36 1.50 8.16 11.55
C LYS A 36 1.64 6.68 11.88
N ALA A 37 2.35 5.92 11.05
CA ALA A 37 2.54 4.50 11.27
C ALA A 37 3.29 4.27 12.60
N ASP A 38 2.74 3.38 13.43
CA ASP A 38 3.47 2.91 14.60
C ASP A 38 4.69 2.09 14.14
N GLY A 39 5.74 2.03 14.97
CA GLY A 39 7.07 1.55 14.58
C GLY A 39 7.04 0.17 13.92
N ASP A 40 6.24 -0.78 14.40
CA ASP A 40 6.16 -2.12 13.80
C ASP A 40 4.97 -2.32 12.85
N GLN A 41 4.21 -1.26 12.56
CA GLN A 41 3.04 -1.33 11.70
C GLN A 41 3.45 -1.53 10.22
N ILE A 42 2.79 -2.48 9.57
CA ILE A 42 2.91 -2.74 8.13
C ILE A 42 1.81 -1.95 7.42
N LEU A 43 2.17 -1.09 6.47
CA LEU A 43 1.17 -0.40 5.65
C LEU A 43 0.87 -1.21 4.40
N LEU A 44 -0.42 -1.44 4.15
CA LEU A 44 -0.93 -1.98 2.90
C LEU A 44 -1.47 -0.83 2.06
N VAL A 45 -0.88 -0.64 0.90
CA VAL A 45 -1.17 0.45 -0.02
C VAL A 45 -1.69 -0.16 -1.34
N PRO A 46 -2.99 -0.42 -1.45
CA PRO A 46 -3.60 -0.79 -2.71
C PRO A 46 -3.48 0.38 -3.70
N TYR A 47 -2.85 0.14 -4.84
CA TYR A 47 -2.58 1.14 -5.85
C TYR A 47 -3.16 0.71 -7.19
N ASN A 48 -4.12 1.47 -7.72
CA ASN A 48 -4.64 1.24 -9.06
C ASN A 48 -3.84 2.06 -10.08
N LEU A 49 -3.23 1.38 -11.05
CA LEU A 49 -2.50 1.99 -12.18
C LEU A 49 -3.45 2.56 -13.27
N GLY A 50 -4.75 2.40 -13.10
CA GLY A 50 -5.81 2.82 -14.02
C GLY A 50 -6.50 1.66 -14.75
N CYS A 51 -5.83 0.52 -14.87
CA CYS A 51 -6.36 -0.71 -15.47
C CYS A 51 -5.99 -1.97 -14.67
N HIS A 52 -5.15 -1.82 -13.65
CA HIS A 52 -4.60 -2.94 -12.90
C HIS A 52 -4.24 -2.54 -11.48
N TRP A 53 -4.56 -3.41 -10.54
CA TRP A 53 -4.25 -3.25 -9.12
C TRP A 53 -2.88 -3.84 -8.80
N VAL A 54 -2.12 -3.09 -8.02
CA VAL A 54 -0.88 -3.51 -7.38
C VAL A 54 -1.05 -3.32 -5.88
N LEU A 55 -0.68 -4.32 -5.10
CA LEU A 55 -0.59 -4.17 -3.66
C LEU A 55 0.85 -3.81 -3.28
N ILE A 56 1.05 -2.63 -2.71
CA ILE A 56 2.36 -2.22 -2.18
C ILE A 56 2.33 -2.45 -0.67
N ILE A 57 3.32 -3.18 -0.15
CA ILE A 57 3.48 -3.51 1.25
C ILE A 57 4.68 -2.73 1.78
N VAL A 58 4.47 -1.77 2.67
CA VAL A 58 5.52 -0.92 3.22
C VAL A 58 5.77 -1.27 4.68
N ARG A 59 7.04 -1.42 5.05
CA ARG A 59 7.49 -1.60 6.43
C ARG A 59 8.35 -0.39 6.80
N PRO A 60 7.76 0.69 7.35
CA PRO A 60 8.44 1.98 7.54
C PRO A 60 9.72 1.86 8.37
N LYS A 61 9.67 1.20 9.53
CA LYS A 61 10.83 0.99 10.41
C LYS A 61 11.93 0.11 9.82
N LYS A 62 11.58 -0.76 8.87
CA LYS A 62 12.55 -1.60 8.15
C LYS A 62 13.01 -0.93 6.85
N GLU A 63 12.52 0.26 6.52
CA GLU A 63 12.81 0.99 5.28
C GLU A 63 12.68 0.11 4.03
N THR A 64 11.72 -0.82 4.04
CA THR A 64 11.51 -1.77 2.94
C THR A 64 10.11 -1.64 2.37
N ALA A 65 10.01 -1.77 1.04
CA ALA A 65 8.75 -1.86 0.32
C ALA A 65 8.80 -3.05 -0.63
N PHE A 66 7.69 -3.79 -0.69
CA PHE A 66 7.46 -4.87 -1.63
C PHE A 66 6.23 -4.51 -2.45
N TYR A 67 6.12 -5.04 -3.67
CA TYR A 67 4.91 -4.91 -4.45
C TYR A 67 4.52 -6.27 -5.02
N ASP A 68 3.24 -6.58 -4.94
CA ASP A 68 2.64 -7.72 -5.61
C ASP A 68 1.75 -7.22 -6.75
N ARG A 69 1.99 -7.77 -7.94
CA ARG A 69 1.21 -7.50 -9.14
C ARG A 69 0.61 -8.82 -9.57
N TYR A 70 -0.72 -8.89 -9.55
CA TYR A 70 -1.43 -10.07 -10.02
C TYR A 70 -1.23 -10.26 -11.53
N ASN A 71 -0.43 -11.24 -11.93
CA ASN A 71 -0.21 -11.55 -13.33
C ASN A 71 -1.28 -12.56 -13.81
N GLN A 72 -2.17 -12.14 -14.71
CA GLN A 72 -3.21 -13.04 -15.26
C GLN A 72 -2.62 -14.24 -16.03
N GLY A 73 -1.34 -14.21 -16.39
CA GLY A 73 -0.63 -15.31 -17.07
C GLY A 73 -0.14 -16.45 -16.18
N SER A 74 -0.26 -16.38 -14.85
CA SER A 74 0.21 -17.42 -13.93
C SER A 74 -0.88 -18.39 -13.46
N HIS A 75 -2.04 -18.41 -14.12
CA HIS A 75 -2.97 -19.53 -13.97
C HIS A 75 -2.32 -20.82 -14.51
N PRO A 76 -2.25 -21.92 -13.73
CA PRO A 76 -2.04 -23.23 -14.31
C PRO A 76 -3.20 -23.46 -15.28
N ARG A 77 -2.89 -23.69 -16.55
CA ARG A 77 -3.88 -24.24 -17.47
C ARG A 77 -4.16 -25.67 -16.99
N ILE A 78 -5.28 -25.86 -16.32
CA ILE A 78 -5.88 -27.17 -16.04
C ILE A 78 -6.34 -27.81 -17.35
#